data_AF-A0A7S0P4N3-F1
#
_entry.id   AF-A0A7S0P4N3-F1
#
_cell.length_a   1.000
_cell.length_b   1.000
_cell.length_c   1.000
_cell.angle_alpha   90.00
_cell.angle_beta   90.00
_cell.angle_gamma   90.00
#
_symmetry.space_group_name_H-M   'P 1'
#
loop_
_entity.id
_entity.type
_entity.pdbx_description
1 polymer ?
#
loop_
_entity_poly.entity_id
_entity_poly.type
_entity_poly.pdbx_seq_one_letter_code
_entity_poly.pdbx_strand_id
1 'polypeptide(L)'
;YFSAHWCPPCRGFTPELVKTYSKLKEAGKHFEVIFVSSDRSASDFQEYFGTMPWLAIPNGDKRKEKLSTRFEVEGIPTFVLLDAKTGAIINSNGCSAVGSDPEGLQFPWVPPAIGDMSMGVDGINESACLCLMLEGLPKEAQTELVAKLTPVAEASLKSKQEVLFFAATSGGPTEQIRKLTQLGDPSPAAQLILLDIPDEGGFYTHEGRVTADALTEFLSAYKAGTLTRKQLEK
;
A
#
# COMPACT_ATOMS: atom_id res chain seq x y z
N TYR A 1 6.73 -2.60 -15.58
CA TYR A 1 6.30 -3.98 -15.32
C TYR A 1 7.50 -4.90 -15.43
N PHE A 2 8.01 -5.41 -14.32
CA PHE A 2 9.15 -6.33 -14.25
C PHE A 2 8.64 -7.76 -14.19
N SER A 3 9.03 -8.58 -15.15
CA SER A 3 8.51 -9.94 -15.28
C SER A 3 9.42 -10.81 -16.18
N ALA A 4 9.20 -12.12 -16.18
CA ALA A 4 9.88 -13.07 -17.07
C ALA A 4 9.03 -14.30 -17.36
N HIS A 5 9.25 -14.91 -18.53
CA HIS A 5 8.52 -16.08 -18.99
C HIS A 5 8.72 -17.29 -18.09
N TRP A 6 9.95 -17.51 -17.64
CA TRP A 6 10.32 -18.64 -16.78
C TRP A 6 9.69 -18.56 -15.39
N CYS A 7 9.22 -17.38 -14.97
CA CYS A 7 8.68 -17.15 -13.63
C CYS A 7 7.19 -17.56 -13.54
N PRO A 8 6.81 -18.56 -12.73
CA PRO A 8 5.43 -19.01 -12.62
C PRO A 8 4.41 -17.93 -12.19
N PRO A 9 4.64 -17.12 -11.13
CA PRO A 9 3.67 -16.08 -10.76
C PRO A 9 3.54 -14.99 -11.83
N CYS A 10 4.61 -14.72 -12.62
CA CYS A 10 4.53 -13.82 -13.77
C CYS A 10 3.55 -14.33 -14.83
N ARG A 11 3.63 -15.63 -15.17
CA ARG A 11 2.70 -16.25 -16.13
C ARG A 11 1.25 -16.24 -15.64
N GLY A 12 1.03 -16.27 -14.32
CA GLY A 12 -0.31 -16.11 -13.73
C GLY A 12 -0.84 -14.68 -13.84
N PHE A 13 -0.01 -13.69 -13.53
CA PHE A 13 -0.42 -12.28 -13.50
C PHE A 13 -0.54 -11.62 -14.88
N THR A 14 0.28 -12.00 -15.85
CA THR A 14 0.30 -11.33 -17.18
C THR A 14 -1.06 -11.32 -17.86
N PRO A 15 -1.79 -12.44 -17.95
CA PRO A 15 -3.10 -12.46 -18.59
C PRO A 15 -4.13 -11.57 -17.88
N GLU A 16 -4.03 -11.42 -16.56
CA GLU A 16 -4.88 -10.51 -15.78
C GLU A 16 -4.56 -9.05 -16.13
N LEU A 17 -3.28 -8.69 -16.15
CA LEU A 17 -2.84 -7.35 -16.54
C LEU A 17 -3.25 -7.03 -17.99
N VAL A 18 -3.18 -7.99 -18.93
CA VAL A 18 -3.64 -7.82 -20.31
C VAL A 18 -5.14 -7.50 -20.36
N LYS A 19 -5.98 -8.23 -19.60
CA LYS A 19 -7.42 -7.97 -19.54
C LYS A 19 -7.71 -6.58 -19.00
N THR A 20 -7.09 -6.21 -17.88
CA THR A 20 -7.28 -4.89 -17.26
C THR A 20 -6.76 -3.78 -18.16
N TYR A 21 -5.61 -3.97 -18.82
CA TYR A 21 -5.09 -3.03 -19.81
C TYR A 21 -6.10 -2.77 -20.92
N SER A 22 -6.65 -3.80 -21.55
CA SER A 22 -7.65 -3.64 -22.61
C SER A 22 -8.87 -2.86 -22.14
N LYS A 23 -9.43 -3.18 -20.96
CA LYS A 23 -10.57 -2.46 -20.39
C LYS A 23 -10.25 -0.97 -20.15
N LEU A 24 -9.07 -0.66 -19.62
CA LEU A 24 -8.65 0.72 -19.40
C LEU A 24 -8.51 1.48 -20.72
N LYS A 25 -7.97 0.85 -21.77
CA LYS A 25 -7.86 1.45 -23.11
C LYS A 25 -9.24 1.68 -23.73
N GLU A 26 -10.15 0.71 -23.62
CA GLU A 26 -11.54 0.82 -24.09
C GLU A 26 -12.31 1.92 -23.36
N ALA A 27 -12.08 2.08 -22.06
CA ALA A 27 -12.61 3.17 -21.24
C ALA A 27 -11.94 4.54 -21.52
N GLY A 28 -11.05 4.64 -22.50
CA GLY A 28 -10.38 5.88 -22.90
C GLY A 28 -9.36 6.39 -21.89
N LYS A 29 -8.87 5.54 -20.97
CA LYS A 29 -7.85 5.95 -20.00
C LYS A 29 -6.48 6.09 -20.68
N HIS A 30 -5.77 7.17 -20.34
CA HIS A 30 -4.39 7.37 -20.77
C HIS A 30 -3.44 6.47 -19.96
N PHE A 31 -3.32 5.22 -20.41
CA PHE A 31 -2.53 4.19 -19.76
C PHE A 31 -1.64 3.45 -20.77
N GLU A 32 -0.40 3.20 -20.37
CA GLU A 32 0.59 2.44 -21.13
C GLU A 32 1.47 1.63 -20.16
N VAL A 33 1.91 0.44 -20.59
CA VAL A 33 2.79 -0.42 -19.81
C VAL A 33 4.14 -0.53 -20.51
N ILE A 34 5.21 -0.35 -19.74
CA ILE A 34 6.58 -0.65 -20.20
C ILE A 34 7.03 -1.95 -19.53
N PHE A 35 7.18 -2.99 -20.35
CA PHE A 35 7.72 -4.28 -19.94
C PHE A 35 9.24 -4.22 -19.81
N VAL A 36 9.73 -4.73 -18.68
CA VAL A 36 11.14 -4.82 -18.31
C VAL A 36 11.42 -6.29 -18.04
N SER A 37 11.99 -6.96 -19.04
CA SER A 37 12.17 -8.41 -19.02
C SER A 37 13.33 -8.86 -18.13
N SER A 38 13.11 -9.96 -17.41
CA SER A 38 14.12 -10.77 -16.74
C SER A 38 14.39 -12.10 -17.44
N ASP A 39 13.95 -12.24 -18.69
CA ASP A 39 14.29 -13.39 -19.54
C ASP A 39 15.77 -13.39 -19.89
N ARG A 40 16.36 -14.60 -19.88
CA ARG A 40 17.79 -14.81 -20.03
C ARG A 40 18.23 -14.87 -21.49
N SER A 41 17.30 -15.12 -22.40
CA SER A 41 17.55 -15.22 -23.83
C SER A 41 16.62 -14.29 -24.61
N ALA A 42 17.07 -13.87 -25.79
CA ALA A 42 16.25 -13.06 -26.69
C ALA A 42 15.02 -13.82 -27.22
N SER A 43 15.10 -15.15 -27.36
CA SER A 43 13.98 -15.98 -27.80
C SER A 43 12.88 -16.03 -26.75
N ASP A 44 13.23 -16.29 -25.48
CA ASP A 44 12.26 -16.33 -24.38
C ASP A 44 11.58 -14.97 -24.21
N PHE A 45 12.36 -13.89 -24.35
CA PHE A 45 11.84 -12.52 -24.34
C PHE A 45 10.82 -12.30 -25.46
N GLN A 46 11.16 -12.67 -26.71
CA GLN A 46 10.30 -12.44 -27.86
C GLN A 46 8.99 -13.24 -27.77
N GLU A 47 9.08 -14.52 -27.40
CA GLU A 47 7.91 -15.39 -27.24
C GLU A 47 6.94 -14.81 -26.20
N TYR A 48 7.47 -14.43 -25.04
CA TYR A 48 6.64 -13.92 -23.96
C TYR A 48 6.11 -12.51 -24.22
N PHE A 49 6.96 -11.61 -24.72
CA PHE A 49 6.54 -10.25 -25.11
C PHE A 49 5.49 -10.28 -26.22
N GLY A 50 5.53 -11.26 -27.12
CA GLY A 50 4.52 -11.45 -28.17
C GLY A 50 3.10 -11.68 -27.63
N THR A 51 2.94 -12.00 -26.34
CA THR A 51 1.63 -12.13 -25.68
C THR A 51 1.09 -10.82 -25.09
N MET A 52 1.86 -9.73 -25.16
CA MET A 52 1.58 -8.47 -24.46
C MET A 52 1.22 -7.35 -25.45
N PRO A 53 0.15 -6.56 -25.23
CA PRO A 53 -0.31 -5.51 -26.14
C PRO A 53 0.35 -4.14 -25.90
N TRP A 54 1.50 -4.11 -25.23
CA TRP A 54 2.18 -2.90 -24.76
C TRP A 54 3.65 -2.86 -25.15
N LEU A 55 4.38 -1.84 -24.69
CA LEU A 55 5.78 -1.61 -25.06
C LEU A 55 6.75 -2.36 -24.15
N ALA A 56 7.99 -2.55 -24.60
CA ALA A 56 9.07 -3.09 -23.80
C ALA A 56 10.36 -2.28 -23.98
N ILE A 57 11.22 -2.27 -22.96
CA ILE A 57 12.63 -1.98 -23.21
C ILE A 57 13.31 -3.20 -23.86
N PRO A 58 14.35 -3.01 -24.69
CA PRO A 58 15.06 -4.12 -25.31
C PRO A 58 15.58 -5.15 -24.28
N ASN A 59 15.60 -6.43 -24.65
CA ASN A 59 16.25 -7.46 -23.83
C ASN A 59 17.75 -7.14 -23.66
N GLY A 60 18.27 -7.25 -22.43
CA GLY A 60 19.65 -6.90 -22.11
C GLY A 60 19.95 -5.40 -22.02
N ASP A 61 18.94 -4.53 -22.08
CA ASP A 61 19.14 -3.08 -21.95
C ASP A 61 19.65 -2.70 -20.54
N LYS A 62 20.74 -1.93 -20.48
CA LYS A 62 21.38 -1.48 -19.23
C LYS A 62 20.46 -0.64 -18.34
N ARG A 63 19.39 -0.06 -18.89
CA ARG A 63 18.38 0.68 -18.10
C ARG A 63 17.63 -0.23 -17.15
N LYS A 64 17.53 -1.54 -17.43
CA LYS A 64 16.88 -2.50 -16.53
C LYS A 64 17.41 -2.37 -15.10
N GLU A 65 18.72 -2.47 -14.91
CA GLU A 65 19.35 -2.42 -13.58
C GLU A 65 19.05 -1.10 -12.88
N LYS A 66 19.15 0.03 -13.60
CA LYS A 66 18.81 1.36 -13.07
C LYS A 66 17.35 1.46 -12.63
N LEU A 67 16.43 0.90 -13.41
CA LEU A 67 15.00 0.89 -13.09
C LEU A 67 14.71 -0.04 -11.90
N SER A 68 15.34 -1.21 -11.85
CA SER A 68 15.23 -2.14 -10.72
C SER A 68 15.69 -1.49 -9.42
N THR A 69 16.84 -0.80 -9.41
CA THR A 69 17.30 -0.06 -8.24
C THR A 69 16.38 1.12 -7.90
N ARG A 70 15.97 1.92 -8.90
CA ARG A 70 15.12 3.11 -8.67
C ARG A 70 13.76 2.77 -8.07
N PHE A 71 13.22 1.60 -8.39
CA PHE A 71 11.92 1.15 -7.94
C PHE A 71 11.99 0.01 -6.93
N GLU A 72 13.19 -0.22 -6.34
CA GLU A 72 13.40 -1.18 -5.25
C GLU A 72 12.83 -2.58 -5.58
N VAL A 73 13.09 -3.03 -6.80
CA VAL A 73 12.56 -4.30 -7.31
C VAL A 73 13.39 -5.46 -6.75
N GLU A 74 12.85 -6.14 -5.74
CA GLU A 74 13.48 -7.32 -5.12
C GLU A 74 13.06 -8.65 -5.76
N GLY A 75 11.91 -8.67 -6.47
CA GLY A 75 11.33 -9.89 -7.04
C GLY A 75 10.53 -9.63 -8.32
N ILE A 76 9.97 -10.70 -8.89
CA ILE A 76 9.04 -10.61 -10.01
C ILE A 76 7.84 -11.55 -9.78
N PRO A 77 6.62 -11.18 -10.22
CA PRO A 77 6.29 -9.96 -10.95
C PRO A 77 6.24 -8.72 -10.05
N THR A 78 6.80 -7.60 -10.52
CA THR A 78 6.63 -6.28 -9.89
C THR A 78 6.03 -5.29 -10.88
N PHE A 79 4.93 -4.65 -10.49
CA PHE A 79 4.26 -3.66 -11.31
C PHE A 79 4.16 -2.33 -10.56
N VAL A 80 4.94 -1.35 -11.01
CA VAL A 80 4.95 0.00 -10.45
C VAL A 80 4.20 0.93 -11.39
N LEU A 81 3.22 1.65 -10.85
CA LEU A 81 2.46 2.67 -11.56
C LEU A 81 3.08 4.05 -11.31
N LEU A 82 3.27 4.80 -12.39
CA LEU A 82 3.88 6.12 -12.37
C LEU A 82 2.94 7.16 -12.96
N ASP A 83 3.03 8.39 -12.48
CA ASP A 83 2.47 9.54 -13.16
C ASP A 83 3.32 9.87 -14.39
N ALA A 84 2.70 9.81 -15.58
CA ALA A 84 3.42 9.96 -16.85
C ALA A 84 4.02 11.37 -17.06
N LYS A 85 3.49 12.41 -16.39
CA LYS A 85 3.95 13.80 -16.56
C LYS A 85 5.13 14.12 -15.67
N THR A 86 5.11 13.62 -14.44
CA THR A 86 6.07 13.96 -13.39
C THR A 86 7.10 12.86 -13.15
N GLY A 87 6.79 11.61 -13.52
CA GLY A 87 7.60 10.43 -13.18
C GLY A 87 7.50 10.02 -11.70
N ALA A 88 6.59 10.63 -10.94
CA ALA A 88 6.34 10.25 -9.55
C ALA A 88 5.70 8.86 -9.48
N ILE A 89 6.03 8.09 -8.43
CA ILE A 89 5.40 6.80 -8.17
C ILE A 89 3.99 7.08 -7.63
N ILE A 90 2.97 6.54 -8.31
CA ILE A 90 1.59 6.54 -7.84
C ILE A 90 1.37 5.35 -6.90
N ASN A 91 1.81 4.16 -7.33
CA ASN A 91 1.64 2.93 -6.57
C ASN A 91 2.78 1.95 -6.90
N SER A 92 3.52 1.50 -5.91
CA SER A 92 4.58 0.49 -6.06
C SER A 92 4.06 -0.95 -6.07
N ASN A 93 2.84 -1.19 -5.56
CA ASN A 93 2.20 -2.50 -5.43
C ASN A 93 1.07 -2.71 -6.46
N GLY A 94 1.35 -2.40 -7.72
CA GLY A 94 0.37 -2.46 -8.80
C GLY A 94 -0.13 -3.88 -9.11
N CYS A 95 0.62 -4.94 -8.78
CA CYS A 95 0.14 -6.32 -8.95
C CYS A 95 -1.09 -6.58 -8.07
N SER A 96 -1.00 -6.20 -6.78
CA SER A 96 -2.12 -6.32 -5.83
C SER A 96 -3.31 -5.45 -6.24
N ALA A 97 -3.04 -4.22 -6.71
CA ALA A 97 -4.09 -3.30 -7.16
C ALA A 97 -4.89 -3.86 -8.35
N VAL A 98 -4.20 -4.39 -9.37
CA VAL A 98 -4.84 -5.01 -10.54
C VAL A 98 -5.62 -6.27 -10.15
N GLY A 99 -5.07 -7.11 -9.28
CA GLY A 99 -5.74 -8.32 -8.79
C GLY A 99 -7.01 -8.01 -7.99
N SER A 100 -7.00 -6.91 -7.24
CA SER A 100 -8.13 -6.47 -6.41
C SER A 100 -9.18 -5.64 -7.18
N ASP A 101 -8.83 -5.11 -8.35
CA ASP A 101 -9.72 -4.35 -9.24
C ASP A 101 -9.64 -4.85 -10.71
N PRO A 102 -10.15 -6.06 -11.02
CA PRO A 102 -10.09 -6.64 -12.37
C PRO A 102 -10.86 -5.86 -13.45
N GLU A 103 -11.73 -4.93 -13.04
CA GLU A 103 -12.50 -4.06 -13.92
C GLU A 103 -11.80 -2.70 -14.15
N GLY A 104 -10.74 -2.39 -13.40
CA GLY A 104 -10.00 -1.13 -13.52
C GLY A 104 -10.81 0.10 -13.08
N LEU A 105 -11.84 -0.08 -12.26
CA LEU A 105 -12.76 0.98 -11.83
C LEU A 105 -12.08 1.97 -10.87
N GLN A 106 -11.08 1.51 -10.12
CA GLN A 106 -10.31 2.29 -9.17
C GLN A 106 -9.04 2.90 -9.78
N PHE A 107 -8.81 2.75 -11.09
CA PHE A 107 -7.69 3.38 -11.78
C PHE A 107 -7.72 4.91 -11.58
N PRO A 108 -6.61 5.56 -11.17
CA PRO A 108 -5.22 5.09 -11.27
C PRO A 108 -4.66 4.39 -10.02
N TRP A 109 -5.48 3.67 -9.26
CA TRP A 109 -5.03 2.83 -8.13
C TRP A 109 -4.11 3.56 -7.16
N VAL A 110 -4.42 4.83 -6.89
CA VAL A 110 -3.73 5.59 -5.84
C VAL A 110 -4.02 4.85 -4.52
N PRO A 111 -2.99 4.44 -3.76
CA PRO A 111 -3.20 3.83 -2.47
C PRO A 111 -4.08 4.73 -1.59
N PRO A 112 -5.05 4.18 -0.85
CA PRO A 112 -5.87 4.98 0.04
C PRO A 112 -4.98 5.61 1.11
N ALA A 113 -5.34 6.82 1.56
CA ALA A 113 -4.60 7.51 2.62
C ALA A 113 -4.60 6.72 3.95
N ILE A 114 -5.62 5.88 4.16
CA ILE A 114 -5.74 4.93 5.27
C ILE A 114 -5.82 3.54 4.66
N GLY A 115 -4.79 2.71 4.86
CA GLY A 115 -4.76 1.33 4.38
C GLY A 115 -5.65 0.40 5.21
N ASP A 116 -6.13 -0.70 4.63
CA ASP A 116 -6.81 -1.75 5.39
C ASP A 116 -5.78 -2.78 5.88
N MET A 117 -5.66 -2.96 7.19
CA MET A 117 -4.69 -3.88 7.79
C MET A 117 -4.88 -5.34 7.38
N SER A 118 -6.11 -5.73 7.01
CA SER A 118 -6.41 -7.08 6.53
C SER A 118 -5.78 -7.37 5.17
N MET A 119 -5.51 -6.32 4.39
CA MET A 119 -4.91 -6.39 3.05
C MET A 119 -3.39 -6.29 3.08
N GLY A 120 -2.80 -5.91 4.22
CA GLY A 120 -1.37 -5.76 4.41
C GLY A 120 -1.03 -4.57 5.30
N VAL A 121 0.20 -4.56 5.81
CA VAL A 121 0.76 -3.48 6.66
C VAL A 121 2.14 -3.09 6.15
N ASP A 122 2.22 -2.80 4.85
CA ASP A 122 3.46 -2.42 4.18
C ASP A 122 4.06 -1.17 4.84
N GLY A 123 5.34 -1.22 5.24
CA GLY A 123 6.04 -0.12 5.90
C GLY A 123 5.86 -0.04 7.42
N ILE A 124 5.11 -0.95 8.05
CA ILE A 124 4.84 -0.90 9.51
C ILE A 124 6.10 -0.95 10.38
N ASN A 125 7.16 -1.60 9.89
CA ASN A 125 8.44 -1.73 10.59
C ASN A 125 9.41 -0.58 10.30
N GLU A 126 9.12 0.26 9.30
CA GLU A 126 10.04 1.29 8.78
C GLU A 126 9.61 2.70 9.15
N SER A 127 8.33 2.91 9.44
CA SER A 127 7.76 4.21 9.78
C SER A 127 6.76 4.10 10.92
N ALA A 128 6.54 5.21 11.62
CA ALA A 128 5.48 5.28 12.62
C ALA A 128 4.12 5.00 11.96
N CYS A 129 3.29 4.20 12.60
CA CYS A 129 2.03 3.73 12.05
C CYS A 129 0.87 4.00 12.98
N LEU A 130 -0.04 4.85 12.53
CA LEU A 130 -1.26 5.15 13.23
C LEU A 130 -2.35 4.15 12.83
N CYS A 131 -2.78 3.39 13.82
CA CYS A 131 -3.67 2.26 13.73
C CYS A 131 -5.04 2.62 14.31
N LEU A 132 -6.05 2.69 13.46
CA LEU A 132 -7.45 2.84 13.82
C LEU A 132 -8.03 1.44 14.09
N MET A 133 -8.27 1.13 15.36
CA MET A 133 -8.80 -0.16 15.79
C MET A 133 -10.33 -0.09 15.77
N LEU A 134 -10.95 -0.65 14.73
CA LEU A 134 -12.37 -0.51 14.41
C LEU A 134 -13.14 -1.85 14.43
N GLU A 135 -12.46 -2.96 14.72
CA GLU A 135 -12.97 -4.33 14.58
C GLU A 135 -14.15 -4.67 15.50
N GLY A 136 -14.36 -3.89 16.57
CA GLY A 136 -15.55 -4.01 17.43
C GLY A 136 -16.75 -3.17 16.97
N LEU A 137 -16.59 -2.34 15.93
CA LEU A 137 -17.67 -1.55 15.33
C LEU A 137 -18.38 -2.32 14.20
N PRO A 138 -19.67 -2.05 13.96
CA PRO A 138 -20.36 -2.49 12.74
C PRO A 138 -19.69 -1.94 11.48
N LYS A 139 -19.70 -2.72 10.38
CA LYS A 139 -19.02 -2.37 9.12
C LYS A 139 -19.40 -0.99 8.56
N GLU A 140 -20.66 -0.60 8.72
CA GLU A 140 -21.17 0.70 8.29
C GLU A 140 -20.49 1.84 9.08
N ALA A 141 -20.36 1.68 10.40
CA ALA A 141 -19.69 2.64 11.27
C ALA A 141 -18.17 2.67 11.04
N GLN A 142 -17.55 1.52 10.72
CA GLN A 142 -16.14 1.47 10.31
C GLN A 142 -15.92 2.34 9.06
N THR A 143 -16.74 2.12 8.02
CA THR A 143 -16.65 2.84 6.74
C THR A 143 -16.87 4.35 6.93
N GLU A 144 -17.89 4.73 7.70
CA GLU A 144 -18.19 6.14 7.99
C GLU A 144 -17.04 6.82 8.74
N LEU A 145 -16.46 6.15 9.73
CA LEU A 145 -15.36 6.71 10.50
C LEU A 145 -14.07 6.84 9.67
N VAL A 146 -13.72 5.82 8.88
CA VAL A 146 -12.58 5.89 7.96
C VAL A 146 -12.76 7.07 7.01
N ALA A 147 -13.92 7.21 6.36
CA ALA A 147 -14.19 8.32 5.46
C ALA A 147 -14.07 9.70 6.13
N LYS A 148 -14.48 9.83 7.40
CA LYS A 148 -14.34 11.07 8.19
C LYS A 148 -12.88 11.39 8.52
N LEU A 149 -12.02 10.38 8.69
CA LEU A 149 -10.63 10.55 9.08
C LEU A 149 -9.67 10.64 7.88
N THR A 150 -10.07 10.16 6.70
CA THR A 150 -9.29 10.23 5.45
C THR A 150 -8.71 11.63 5.17
N PRO A 151 -9.46 12.75 5.31
CA PRO A 151 -8.89 14.08 5.06
C PRO A 151 -7.70 14.43 5.98
N VAL A 152 -7.70 13.94 7.22
CA VAL A 152 -6.60 14.14 8.19
C VAL A 152 -5.38 13.33 7.77
N ALA A 153 -5.58 12.07 7.37
CA ALA A 153 -4.51 11.21 6.85
C ALA A 153 -3.88 11.80 5.57
N GLU A 154 -4.70 12.28 4.62
CA GLU A 154 -4.19 12.94 3.41
C GLU A 154 -3.39 14.20 3.71
N ALA A 155 -3.85 15.03 4.64
CA ALA A 155 -3.13 16.24 5.06
C ALA A 155 -1.78 15.88 5.71
N SER A 156 -1.76 14.83 6.52
CA SER A 156 -0.54 14.28 7.13
C SER A 156 0.47 13.84 6.06
N LEU A 157 0.06 13.01 5.11
CA LEU A 157 0.90 12.52 4.00
C LEU A 157 1.46 13.66 3.14
N LYS A 158 0.65 14.68 2.83
CA LYS A 158 1.09 15.87 2.05
C LYS A 158 2.14 16.69 2.80
N SER A 159 2.06 16.75 4.13
CA SER A 159 3.04 17.45 4.96
C SER A 159 4.36 16.70 5.15
N LYS A 160 4.56 15.58 4.43
CA LYS A 160 5.70 14.66 4.59
C LYS A 160 5.88 14.19 6.04
N GLN A 161 4.77 14.01 6.75
CA GLN A 161 4.82 13.29 8.01
C GLN A 161 5.10 11.82 7.70
N GLU A 162 6.15 11.27 8.32
CA GLU A 162 6.53 9.86 8.22
C GLU A 162 5.61 8.98 9.08
N VAL A 163 4.30 9.26 9.04
CA VAL A 163 3.27 8.47 9.73
C VAL A 163 2.36 7.84 8.68
N LEU A 164 2.32 6.52 8.66
CA LEU A 164 1.37 5.74 7.86
C LEU A 164 0.07 5.57 8.63
N PHE A 165 -1.05 5.41 7.91
CA PHE A 165 -2.37 5.26 8.52
C PHE A 165 -2.98 3.94 8.08
N PHE A 166 -3.51 3.20 9.04
CA PHE A 166 -4.14 1.91 8.80
C PHE A 166 -5.43 1.77 9.61
N ALA A 167 -6.42 1.10 9.04
CA ALA A 167 -7.67 0.70 9.68
C ALA A 167 -7.68 -0.82 9.90
N ALA A 168 -7.81 -1.23 11.15
CA ALA A 168 -8.10 -2.59 11.55
C ALA A 168 -9.62 -2.82 11.55
N THR A 169 -10.14 -3.32 10.44
CA THR A 169 -11.57 -3.58 10.21
C THR A 169 -11.96 -5.00 10.65
N SER A 170 -11.11 -5.99 10.35
CA SER A 170 -11.17 -7.38 10.84
C SER A 170 -9.93 -8.15 10.37
N GLY A 171 -9.45 -9.13 11.14
CA GLY A 171 -8.34 -10.00 10.72
C GLY A 171 -6.99 -9.28 10.58
N GLY A 172 -6.08 -9.80 9.75
CA GLY A 172 -4.73 -9.27 9.60
C GLY A 172 -3.89 -9.34 10.90
N PRO A 173 -2.90 -8.46 11.09
CA PRO A 173 -2.08 -8.41 12.31
C PRO A 173 -2.81 -7.81 13.52
N THR A 174 -4.10 -7.48 13.40
CA THR A 174 -4.91 -6.78 14.40
C THR A 174 -4.87 -7.44 15.79
N GLU A 175 -5.06 -8.76 15.86
CA GLU A 175 -5.03 -9.50 17.13
C GLU A 175 -3.65 -9.43 17.79
N GLN A 176 -2.59 -9.54 16.99
CA GLN A 176 -1.21 -9.43 17.46
C GLN A 176 -0.92 -8.02 17.96
N ILE A 177 -1.36 -6.98 17.25
CA ILE A 177 -1.21 -5.58 17.67
C ILE A 177 -1.90 -5.37 19.02
N ARG A 178 -3.14 -5.84 19.20
CA ARG A 178 -3.86 -5.75 20.49
C ARG A 178 -3.09 -6.42 21.62
N LYS A 179 -2.57 -7.62 21.38
CA LYS A 179 -1.77 -8.35 22.36
C LYS A 179 -0.53 -7.57 22.76
N LEU A 180 0.29 -7.15 21.79
CA LEU A 180 1.56 -6.46 22.04
C LEU A 180 1.38 -5.08 22.69
N THR A 181 0.25 -4.42 22.43
CA THR A 181 -0.08 -3.09 22.98
C THR A 181 -0.95 -3.17 24.24
N GLN A 182 -1.29 -4.38 24.70
CA GLN A 182 -2.19 -4.63 25.83
C GLN A 182 -3.54 -3.89 25.71
N LEU A 183 -4.07 -3.75 24.49
CA LEU A 183 -5.30 -3.00 24.23
C LEU A 183 -6.58 -3.74 24.70
N GLY A 184 -6.44 -5.02 25.06
CA GLY A 184 -7.56 -5.89 25.43
C GLY A 184 -8.45 -6.24 24.23
N ASP A 185 -9.61 -6.81 24.53
CA ASP A 185 -10.57 -7.27 23.52
C ASP A 185 -11.16 -6.13 22.67
N PRO A 186 -11.64 -6.43 21.44
CA PRO A 186 -12.36 -5.49 20.61
C PRO A 186 -13.43 -4.69 21.36
N SER A 187 -13.32 -3.36 21.30
CA SER A 187 -14.23 -2.43 21.94
C SER A 187 -15.38 -2.03 21.00
N PRO A 188 -16.61 -1.80 21.49
CA PRO A 188 -17.69 -1.22 20.71
C PRO A 188 -17.46 0.25 20.33
N ALA A 189 -16.33 0.85 20.74
CA ALA A 189 -15.87 2.17 20.32
C ALA A 189 -14.51 2.05 19.62
N ALA A 190 -14.29 2.90 18.61
CA ALA A 190 -13.00 2.99 17.94
C ALA A 190 -11.89 3.34 18.95
N GLN A 191 -10.74 2.68 18.80
CA GLN A 191 -9.54 2.96 19.58
C GLN A 191 -8.43 3.40 18.63
N LEU A 192 -7.49 4.19 19.14
CA LEU A 192 -6.39 4.75 18.35
C LEU A 192 -5.06 4.40 19.01
N ILE A 193 -4.20 3.74 18.24
CA ILE A 193 -2.82 3.39 18.62
C ILE A 193 -1.88 4.00 17.60
N LEU A 194 -0.77 4.57 18.04
CA LEU A 194 0.38 4.84 17.18
C LEU A 194 1.50 3.86 17.56
N LEU A 195 1.91 3.03 16.60
CA LEU A 195 3.03 2.11 16.69
C LEU A 195 4.26 2.82 16.15
N ASP A 196 5.30 2.91 16.97
CA ASP A 196 6.60 3.46 16.59
C ASP A 196 7.65 2.35 16.74
N ILE A 197 7.55 1.36 15.86
CA ILE A 197 8.46 0.21 15.84
C ILE A 197 9.92 0.67 15.62
N PRO A 198 10.21 1.64 14.73
CA PRO A 198 11.55 2.18 14.57
C PRO A 198 12.13 2.79 15.86
N ASP A 199 11.30 3.40 16.72
CA ASP A 199 11.67 3.86 18.06
C ASP A 199 11.72 2.72 19.08
N GLU A 200 12.53 1.69 18.82
CA GLU A 200 12.76 0.55 19.72
C GLU A 200 11.47 -0.15 20.20
N GLY A 201 10.43 -0.21 19.36
CA GLY A 201 9.14 -0.79 19.71
C GLY A 201 8.30 0.09 20.66
N GLY A 202 8.39 1.41 20.51
CA GLY A 202 7.51 2.36 21.19
C GLY A 202 6.07 2.27 20.69
N PHE A 203 5.10 2.56 21.55
CA PHE A 203 3.73 2.81 21.12
C PHE A 203 3.02 3.81 22.00
N TYR A 204 1.94 4.39 21.48
CA TYR A 204 1.15 5.43 22.13
C TYR A 204 -0.33 5.12 21.94
N THR A 205 -1.14 5.40 22.97
CA THR A 205 -2.59 5.17 22.93
C THR A 205 -3.31 6.48 23.18
N HIS A 206 -4.36 6.73 22.42
CA HIS A 206 -5.28 7.83 22.69
C HIS A 206 -6.35 7.43 23.69
N GLU A 207 -6.69 8.32 24.61
CA GLU A 207 -7.80 8.15 25.53
C GLU A 207 -9.01 8.99 25.09
N GLY A 208 -10.18 8.36 25.03
CA GLY A 208 -11.44 9.02 24.67
C GLY A 208 -11.89 8.74 23.23
N ARG A 209 -12.81 9.57 22.75
CA ARG A 209 -13.47 9.35 21.46
C ARG A 209 -12.55 9.69 20.30
N VAL A 210 -12.51 8.81 19.29
CA VAL A 210 -11.79 9.06 18.04
C VAL A 210 -12.62 9.99 17.14
N THR A 211 -12.05 11.16 16.83
CA THR A 211 -12.59 12.19 15.93
C THR A 211 -11.46 12.76 15.07
N ALA A 212 -11.79 13.55 14.04
CA ALA A 212 -10.78 14.22 13.20
C ALA A 212 -9.89 15.19 14.01
N ASP A 213 -10.50 15.94 14.94
CA ASP A 213 -9.78 16.85 15.84
C ASP A 213 -8.85 16.07 16.78
N ALA A 214 -9.37 15.01 17.42
CA ALA A 214 -8.58 14.15 18.29
C ALA A 214 -7.39 13.52 17.56
N LEU A 215 -7.59 13.09 16.31
CA LEU A 215 -6.51 12.54 15.48
C LEU A 215 -5.44 13.59 15.16
N THR A 216 -5.86 14.81 14.83
CA THR A 216 -4.95 15.93 14.53
C THR A 216 -4.15 16.37 15.76
N GLU A 217 -4.81 16.47 16.90
CA GLU A 217 -4.19 16.77 18.19
C GLU A 217 -3.21 15.67 18.60
N PHE A 218 -3.60 14.40 18.45
CA PHE A 218 -2.76 13.25 18.78
C PHE A 218 -1.47 13.21 17.94
N LEU A 219 -1.58 13.42 16.62
CA LEU A 219 -0.41 13.53 15.74
C LEU A 219 0.49 14.72 16.12
N SER A 220 -0.11 15.85 16.50
CA SER A 220 0.64 17.04 16.91
C SER A 220 1.38 16.80 18.24
N ALA A 221 0.73 16.14 19.19
CA ALA A 221 1.32 15.76 20.48
C ALA A 221 2.44 14.72 20.32
N TYR A 222 2.28 13.74 19.42
CA TYR A 222 3.32 12.77 19.09
C TYR A 222 4.59 13.48 18.61
N LYS A 223 4.45 14.39 17.63
CA LYS A 223 5.56 15.19 17.11
C LYS A 223 6.20 16.10 18.15
N ALA A 224 5.40 16.64 19.05
CA ALA A 224 5.90 17.47 20.15
C ALA A 224 6.63 16.65 21.23
N GLY A 225 6.59 15.31 21.16
CA GLY A 225 7.16 14.42 22.17
C GLY A 225 6.40 14.48 23.50
N THR A 226 5.14 14.93 23.49
CA THR A 226 4.34 15.12 24.71
C THR A 226 3.44 13.93 25.04
N LEU A 227 3.36 12.94 24.15
CA LEU A 227 2.63 11.70 24.42
C LEU A 227 3.41 10.78 25.36
N THR A 228 2.67 10.06 26.19
CA THR A 228 3.25 9.03 27.07
C THR A 228 3.66 7.80 26.25
N ARG A 229 4.96 7.61 26.06
CA ARG A 229 5.52 6.42 25.41
C ARG A 229 5.27 5.17 26.26
N LYS A 230 4.75 4.13 25.61
CA LYS A 230 4.64 2.75 26.13
C LYS A 230 5.56 1.84 25.32
N GLN A 231 5.84 0.65 25.84
CA GLN A 231 6.78 -0.30 25.24
C GLN A 231 6.04 -1.57 24.83
N LEU A 232 6.18 -1.97 23.56
CA LEU A 232 5.61 -3.25 23.08
C LEU A 232 6.17 -4.40 23.90
N GLU A 233 5.30 -5.36 24.23
CA GLU A 233 5.74 -6.61 24.86
C GLU A 233 6.71 -7.37 23.95
N LYS A 234 7.72 -8.01 24.55
CA LYS A 234 8.69 -8.87 23.86
C LYS A 234 8.14 -10.28 23.68
#